data_AF-A0A8T5NFC9-F1
#
_entry.id   AF-A0A8T5NFC9-F1
#
_cell.length_a   1.000
_cell.length_b   1.000
_cell.length_c   1.000
_cell.angle_alpha   90.00
_cell.angle_beta   90.00
_cell.angle_gamma   90.00
#
_symmetry.space_group_name_H-M   'P 1'
#
loop_
_entity.id
_entity.type
_entity.pdbx_description
1 polymer ?
#
loop_
_entity_poly.entity_id
_entity_poly.type
_entity_poly.pdbx_seq_one_letter_code
_entity_poly.pdbx_strand_id
1 'polypeptide(L)'
;MSHIASWSGGKDSCFACYKAICSGYKISYLVNFISKEYERVSFHGTEAKLIQLQSEAIRIPLLQKETTWNGYENEFKEAVKSLIPN
;
A
#
# COMPACT_ATOMS: atom_id res chain seq x y z
N MET A 1 -4.31 12.08 14.77
CA MET A 1 -3.30 11.15 14.22
C MET A 1 -3.86 10.51 12.95
N SER A 2 -3.07 10.42 11.88
CA SER A 2 -3.45 9.72 10.64
C SER A 2 -2.59 8.47 10.47
N HIS A 3 -3.13 7.42 9.87
CA HIS A 3 -2.45 6.13 9.72
C HIS A 3 -2.43 5.69 8.27
N ILE A 4 -1.51 4.81 7.93
CA ILE A 4 -1.40 4.18 6.61
C ILE A 4 -1.58 2.67 6.76
N ALA A 5 -2.09 2.02 5.73
CA ALA A 5 -2.17 0.56 5.67
C ALA A 5 -1.19 0.02 4.62
N SER A 6 -0.31 -0.90 5.01
CA SER A 6 0.43 -1.71 4.04
C SER A 6 -0.57 -2.61 3.30
N TRP A 7 -0.59 -2.51 1.97
CA TRP A 7 -1.66 -3.10 1.16
C TRP A 7 -1.07 -3.99 0.05
N SER A 8 -1.16 -5.30 0.24
CA SER A 8 -0.79 -6.27 -0.80
C SER A 8 -1.94 -6.59 -1.76
N GLY A 9 -3.17 -6.26 -1.36
CA GLY A 9 -4.42 -6.60 -2.06
C GLY A 9 -4.99 -7.97 -1.75
N GLY A 10 -4.33 -8.73 -0.87
CA GLY A 10 -4.82 -10.01 -0.37
C GLY A 10 -5.77 -9.88 0.82
N LYS A 11 -6.39 -11.01 1.21
CA LYS A 11 -7.33 -11.10 2.34
C LYS A 11 -6.72 -10.60 3.66
N ASP A 12 -5.42 -10.85 3.89
CA ASP A 12 -4.78 -10.55 5.17
C ASP A 12 -4.53 -9.04 5.34
N SER A 13 -4.05 -8.34 4.29
CA SER A 13 -3.93 -6.88 4.33
C SER A 13 -5.29 -6.20 4.38
N CYS A 14 -6.28 -6.75 3.67
CA CYS A 14 -7.65 -6.28 3.72
C CYS A 14 -8.23 -6.39 5.14
N PHE A 15 -8.08 -7.56 5.78
CA PHE A 15 -8.57 -7.80 7.12
C PHE A 15 -7.85 -6.96 8.19
N ALA A 16 -6.53 -6.74 8.04
CA ALA A 16 -5.77 -5.86 8.93
C ALA A 16 -6.27 -4.40 8.83
N CYS A 17 -6.47 -3.89 7.61
CA CYS A 17 -7.02 -2.56 7.36
C CYS A 17 -8.43 -2.42 7.95
N TYR A 18 -9.30 -3.40 7.68
CA TYR A 18 -10.66 -3.45 8.22
C TYR A 18 -10.67 -3.39 9.75
N LYS A 19 -9.88 -4.24 10.42
CA LYS A 19 -9.77 -4.22 11.89
C LYS A 19 -9.28 -2.89 12.44
N ALA A 20 -8.32 -2.25 11.75
CA ALA A 20 -7.84 -0.94 12.15
C ALA A 20 -8.95 0.12 12.05
N ILE A 21 -9.70 0.14 10.94
CA ILE A 21 -10.84 1.05 10.77
C ILE A 21 -11.90 0.81 11.87
N CYS A 22 -12.26 -0.45 12.13
CA CYS A 22 -13.22 -0.79 13.19
C CYS A 22 -12.73 -0.41 14.60
N SER A 23 -11.42 -0.34 14.82
CA SER A 23 -10.82 0.08 16.08
C SER A 23 -10.66 1.61 16.20
N GLY A 24 -11.20 2.38 15.24
CA GLY A 24 -11.18 3.84 15.25
C GLY A 24 -9.94 4.47 14.62
N TYR A 25 -9.05 3.68 14.01
CA TYR A 25 -7.89 4.24 13.30
C TYR A 25 -8.32 4.87 11.98
N LYS A 26 -7.94 6.14 11.77
CA LYS A 26 -8.13 6.83 10.50
C LYS A 26 -7.06 6.39 9.49
N ILE A 27 -7.41 5.52 8.56
CA ILE A 27 -6.54 5.12 7.44
C ILE A 27 -6.67 6.15 6.31
N SER A 28 -5.63 6.94 6.08
CA SER A 28 -5.61 7.98 5.03
C SER A 28 -5.08 7.51 3.69
N TYR A 29 -4.25 6.47 3.68
CA TYR A 29 -3.62 5.93 2.48
C TYR A 29 -3.41 4.41 2.58
N LEU A 30 -3.55 3.73 1.45
CA LEU A 30 -2.98 2.43 1.20
C LEU A 30 -1.58 2.60 0.60
N VAL A 31 -0.63 1.74 0.98
CA VAL A 31 0.74 1.76 0.45
C VAL A 31 1.08 0.41 -0.17
N ASN A 32 1.46 0.41 -1.45
CA ASN A 32 1.77 -0.79 -2.23
C ASN A 32 3.07 -0.61 -3.03
N PHE A 33 3.81 -1.70 -3.23
CA PHE A 33 5.06 -1.70 -3.99
C PHE A 33 5.02 -2.69 -5.14
N ILE A 34 5.50 -2.25 -6.30
CA ILE A 34 5.56 -2.98 -7.56
C ILE A 34 7.02 -3.29 -7.87
N SER A 35 7.32 -4.53 -8.24
CA SER A 35 8.65 -4.89 -8.73
C SER A 35 8.88 -4.21 -10.07
N LYS A 36 9.98 -3.47 -10.18
CA LYS A 36 10.41 -2.84 -11.43
C LYS A 36 10.75 -3.85 -12.53
N GLU A 37 11.17 -5.06 -12.15
CA GLU A 37 11.53 -6.12 -13.11
C GLU A 37 10.30 -6.83 -13.68
N TYR A 38 9.28 -7.04 -12.85
CA TYR A 38 8.13 -7.87 -13.21
C TYR A 38 6.83 -7.09 -13.45
N GLU A 39 6.84 -5.78 -13.21
CA GLU A 39 5.67 -4.89 -13.29
C GLU A 39 4.46 -5.41 -12.49
N ARG A 40 4.75 -6.14 -11.41
CA ARG A 40 3.79 -6.83 -10.54
C ARG A 40 4.08 -6.54 -9.08
N VAL A 41 3.09 -6.70 -8.21
CA VAL A 41 3.24 -6.52 -6.76
C VAL A 41 4.40 -7.36 -6.22
N SER A 42 5.38 -6.70 -5.57
CA SER A 42 6.72 -7.25 -5.32
C SER A 42 6.78 -8.59 -4.58
N PHE A 43 5.74 -8.96 -3.82
CA PHE A 43 5.72 -10.18 -3.01
C PHE A 43 4.64 -11.19 -3.41
N HIS A 44 3.69 -10.78 -4.25
CA HIS A 44 2.47 -11.56 -4.52
C HIS A 44 2.14 -11.70 -6.00
N GLY A 45 2.96 -11.14 -6.91
CA GLY A 45 2.83 -11.34 -8.36
C GLY A 45 1.52 -10.83 -8.98
N THR A 46 0.70 -10.13 -8.20
CA THR A 46 -0.59 -9.60 -8.64
C THR A 46 -0.36 -8.37 -9.53
N GLU A 47 -1.26 -8.14 -10.48
CA GLU A 47 -1.20 -6.98 -11.36
C GLU A 47 -1.38 -5.67 -10.56
N ALA A 48 -0.57 -4.66 -10.87
CA ALA A 48 -0.66 -3.35 -10.23
C ALA A 48 -2.05 -2.71 -10.38
N LYS A 49 -2.71 -2.92 -11.54
CA LYS A 49 -4.04 -2.37 -11.82
C LYS A 49 -5.12 -2.93 -10.90
N LEU A 50 -5.02 -4.20 -10.48
CA LEU A 50 -5.98 -4.77 -9.54
C LEU A 50 -5.92 -4.07 -8.18
N ILE A 51 -4.73 -3.65 -7.74
CA ILE A 51 -4.57 -2.87 -6.51
C ILE A 51 -5.20 -1.48 -6.62
N GLN A 52 -5.06 -0.83 -7.78
CA GLN A 52 -5.69 0.47 -8.05
C GLN A 52 -7.22 0.34 -8.00
N LEU A 53 -7.79 -0.67 -8.66
CA LEU A 53 -9.23 -0.93 -8.64
C LEU A 53 -9.75 -1.21 -7.22
N GLN A 54 -8.98 -1.92 -6.38
CA GLN A 54 -9.34 -2.10 -4.97
C GLN A 54 -9.35 -0.78 -4.19
N SER A 55 -8.34 0.07 -4.39
CA SER A 55 -8.27 1.40 -3.76
C SER A 55 -9.46 2.29 -4.16
N GLU A 56 -9.82 2.29 -5.44
CA GLU A 56 -11.00 2.98 -5.97
C GLU A 56 -12.30 2.45 -5.32
N ALA A 57 -12.45 1.13 -5.23
CA ALA A 57 -13.64 0.50 -4.66
C ALA A 57 -13.83 0.81 -3.17
N ILE A 58 -12.74 0.83 -2.38
CA ILE A 58 -12.81 1.14 -0.94
C ILE A 58 -12.72 2.64 -0.62
N ARG A 59 -12.46 3.48 -1.64
CA ARG A 59 -12.33 4.94 -1.54
C ARG A 59 -11.25 5.41 -0.56
N ILE A 60 -10.14 4.67 -0.50
CA ILE A 60 -8.94 5.06 0.26
C ILE A 60 -7.83 5.33 -0.76
N PRO A 61 -7.21 6.53 -0.78
CA PRO A 61 -6.12 6.85 -1.68
C PRO A 61 -4.98 5.83 -1.65
N LEU A 62 -4.36 5.59 -2.81
CA LEU A 62 -3.25 4.65 -2.97
C LEU A 62 -1.96 5.38 -3.30
N LEU A 63 -0.91 5.10 -2.50
CA LEU A 63 0.47 5.34 -2.89
C LEU A 63 1.06 4.02 -3.41
N GLN A 64 1.23 3.93 -4.73
CA GLN A 64 1.83 2.79 -5.39
C GLN A 64 3.19 3.22 -5.97
N LYS A 65 4.27 2.57 -5.55
CA LYS A 65 5.63 2.87 -6.02
C LYS A 65 6.31 1.64 -6.61
N GLU A 66 7.14 1.86 -7.63
CA GLU A 66 8.06 0.83 -8.10
C GLU A 66 9.24 0.66 -7.13
N THR A 67 9.80 -0.54 -7.10
CA THR A 67 10.96 -0.85 -6.29
C THR A 67 11.75 -2.03 -6.88
N THR A 68 12.97 -2.20 -6.40
CA THR A 68 13.80 -3.38 -6.66
C THR A 68 13.96 -4.18 -5.37
N TRP A 69 14.41 -5.44 -5.48
CA TRP A 69 14.65 -6.28 -4.30
C TRP A 69 15.57 -5.60 -3.26
N ASN A 70 16.70 -5.07 -3.72
CA ASN A 70 17.68 -4.40 -2.84
C ASN A 70 17.26 -2.98 -2.44
N GLY A 71 16.32 -2.36 -3.16
CA GLY A 71 15.85 -0.99 -2.92
C GLY A 71 14.63 -0.89 -2.00
N TYR A 72 13.96 -2.01 -1.69
CA TYR A 72 12.67 -2.03 -1.02
C TYR A 72 12.64 -1.21 0.27
N GLU A 73 13.61 -1.40 1.17
CA GLU A 73 13.61 -0.71 2.46
C GLU A 73 13.74 0.81 2.30
N ASN A 74 14.60 1.26 1.39
CA ASN A 74 14.77 2.68 1.14
C ASN A 74 13.51 3.29 0.52
N GLU A 75 12.95 2.64 -0.51
CA GLU A 75 11.71 3.09 -1.16
C GLU A 75 10.53 3.09 -0.19
N PHE A 76 10.46 2.12 0.72
CA PHE A 76 9.46 2.08 1.76
C PHE A 76 9.55 3.30 2.68
N LYS A 77 10.75 3.61 3.19
CA LYS A 77 10.97 4.77 4.05
C LYS A 77 10.61 6.07 3.35
N GLU A 78 11.03 6.24 2.10
CA GLU A 78 10.71 7.44 1.32
C GLU A 78 9.22 7.54 0.97
N ALA A 79 8.54 6.43 0.70
CA ALA A 79 7.09 6.40 0.54
C ALA A 79 6.37 6.88 1.81
N VAL A 80 6.72 6.33 2.97
CA VAL A 80 6.10 6.71 4.24
C VAL A 80 6.38 8.17 4.58
N LYS A 81 7.63 8.64 4.42
CA LYS A 81 8.01 10.05 4.64
C LYS A 81 7.19 11.00 3.76
N SER A 82 6.94 10.65 2.50
CA SER A 82 6.17 11.50 1.56
C SER A 82 4.70 11.70 1.95
N LEU A 83 4.18 10.90 2.91
CA LEU A 83 2.81 10.99 3.41
C LEU A 83 2.72 11.74 4.75
N ILE A 84 3.84 12.18 5.32
CA ILE A 84 3.86 12.98 6.55
C ILE A 84 3.54 14.44 6.15
N PRO A 85 2.47 15.05 6.69
CA PRO A 85 2.18 16.46 6.46
C PRO A 85 3.32 17.35 6.98
N ASN A 86 3.58 18.47 6.31
CA ASN A 86 4.47 19.52 6.79
C ASN A 86 3.97 20.15 8.10
#